data_AF-A0AAP8KFE0-F1
#
_entry.id   AF-A0AAP8KFE0-F1
#
_cell.length_a   1.000
_cell.length_b   1.000
_cell.length_c   1.000
_cell.angle_alpha   90.00
_cell.angle_beta   90.00
_cell.angle_gamma   90.00
#
_symmetry.space_group_name_H-M   'P 1'
#
loop_
_entity.id
_entity.type
_entity.pdbx_description
1 polymer ?
#
loop_
_entity_poly.entity_id
_entity_poly.type
_entity_poly.pdbx_seq_one_letter_code
_entity_poly.pdbx_strand_id
1 'polypeptide(L)'
;MHTADVCTTQKAAEILGISVTSVQQLVEAGVIEAWKTKGGHRRIPLAAVEAYKGNPGQPGQDQRAARAGRPAPSGRPPSILVIEDNPIERALYEKQIGSWGLQADLRFCENGYQALMEIARDQPDILLADIIMEGIDGYEVIRTILADPLLADMHIAMLSSLTPEELQERGGVPPGVVFFAKPVNYDELRGYLRACCAGHARRNSLAA
;
A
#
# COMPACT_ATOMS: atom_id res chain seq x y z
N MET A 1 -2.14 13.66 -37.66
CA MET A 1 -1.11 14.16 -36.72
C MET A 1 -1.82 14.61 -35.46
N HIS A 2 -2.00 13.72 -34.48
CA HIS A 2 -2.58 14.13 -33.19
C HIS A 2 -1.47 14.77 -32.36
N THR A 3 -1.59 16.07 -32.12
CA THR A 3 -0.86 16.74 -31.04
C THR A 3 -1.21 15.98 -29.77
N ALA A 4 -0.25 15.31 -29.14
CA ALA A 4 -0.49 14.69 -27.85
C ALA A 4 -0.84 15.82 -26.87
N ASP A 5 -2.08 15.86 -26.39
CA ASP A 5 -2.46 16.81 -25.36
C ASP A 5 -1.60 16.55 -24.12
N VAL A 6 -0.89 17.58 -23.67
CA VAL A 6 0.05 17.50 -22.54
C VAL A 6 -0.41 18.38 -21.41
N CYS A 7 -0.23 17.93 -20.18
CA CYS A 7 -0.56 18.67 -18.98
C CYS A 7 0.67 18.91 -18.10
N THR A 8 0.51 19.78 -17.10
CA THR A 8 1.52 20.01 -16.06
C THR A 8 1.41 18.95 -14.97
N THR A 9 2.44 18.85 -14.13
CA THR A 9 2.41 18.01 -12.92
C THR A 9 1.26 18.38 -11.99
N GLN A 10 0.95 19.67 -11.83
CA GLN A 10 -0.22 20.13 -11.05
C GLN A 10 -1.53 19.64 -11.66
N LYS A 11 -1.68 19.73 -12.98
CA LYS A 11 -2.91 19.30 -13.63
C LYS A 11 -3.09 17.77 -13.59
N ALA A 12 -2.00 17.02 -13.73
CA ALA A 12 -2.01 15.58 -13.54
C ALA A 12 -2.40 15.19 -12.10
N ALA A 13 -1.93 15.93 -11.10
CA ALA A 13 -2.29 15.72 -9.70
C ALA A 13 -3.79 15.91 -9.47
N GLU A 14 -4.39 16.98 -10.02
CA GLU A 14 -5.84 17.19 -9.98
C GLU A 14 -6.63 16.05 -10.66
N ILE A 15 -6.17 15.58 -11.82
CA ILE A 15 -6.86 14.53 -12.58
C ILE A 15 -6.83 13.19 -11.83
N LEU A 16 -5.70 12.88 -11.20
CA LEU A 16 -5.46 11.65 -10.45
C LEU A 16 -5.98 11.69 -9.01
N GLY A 17 -6.29 12.89 -8.48
CA GLY A 17 -6.70 13.06 -7.09
C GLY A 17 -5.57 12.81 -6.08
N ILE A 18 -4.29 12.95 -6.50
CA ILE A 18 -3.10 12.76 -5.64
C ILE A 18 -2.27 14.05 -5.58
N SER A 19 -1.30 14.11 -4.66
CA SER A 19 -0.45 15.29 -4.52
C SER A 19 0.45 15.53 -5.74
N VAL A 20 0.86 16.79 -5.95
CA VAL A 20 1.84 17.17 -6.99
C VAL A 20 3.15 16.40 -6.81
N THR A 21 3.60 16.22 -5.56
CA THR A 21 4.82 15.47 -5.22
C THR A 21 4.70 14.00 -5.62
N SER A 22 3.53 13.37 -5.38
CA SER A 22 3.27 11.99 -5.79
C SER A 22 3.33 11.84 -7.31
N VAL A 23 2.81 12.81 -8.07
CA VAL A 23 2.96 12.82 -9.54
C VAL A 23 4.42 12.99 -9.96
N GLN A 24 5.20 13.84 -9.28
CA GLN A 24 6.63 14.00 -9.58
C GLN A 24 7.40 12.70 -9.36
N GLN A 25 7.10 11.98 -8.28
CA GLN A 25 7.70 10.70 -7.95
C GLN A 25 7.31 9.60 -8.97
N LEU A 26 6.03 9.53 -9.38
CA LEU A 26 5.60 8.60 -10.44
C LEU A 26 6.32 8.85 -11.76
N VAL A 27 6.58 10.11 -12.09
CA VAL A 27 7.35 10.49 -13.27
C VAL A 27 8.83 10.13 -13.13
N GLU A 28 9.43 10.38 -11.97
CA GLU A 28 10.85 10.06 -11.71
C GLU A 28 11.11 8.56 -11.69
N ALA A 29 10.15 7.78 -11.19
CA ALA A 29 10.17 6.32 -11.25
C ALA A 29 9.87 5.76 -12.65
N GLY A 30 9.54 6.60 -13.63
CA GLY A 30 9.21 6.19 -15.00
C GLY A 30 7.85 5.50 -15.14
N VAL A 31 7.00 5.55 -14.11
CA VAL A 31 5.65 4.97 -14.10
C VAL A 31 4.70 5.80 -14.96
N ILE A 32 4.82 7.12 -14.88
CA ILE A 32 4.12 8.05 -15.78
C ILE A 32 5.15 8.71 -16.69
N GLU A 33 4.98 8.53 -17.99
CA GLU A 33 5.85 9.18 -18.96
C GLU A 33 5.77 10.71 -18.84
N ALA A 34 6.92 11.37 -18.77
CA ALA A 34 7.00 12.82 -18.89
C ALA A 34 8.39 13.26 -19.39
N TRP A 35 8.45 14.45 -19.94
CA TRP A 35 9.73 15.10 -20.29
C TRP A 35 9.83 16.51 -19.73
N LYS A 36 11.07 17.01 -19.62
CA LYS A 36 11.34 18.40 -19.30
C LYS A 36 11.49 19.20 -20.60
N THR A 37 10.86 20.37 -20.64
CA THR A 37 11.07 21.35 -21.72
C THR A 37 12.38 22.12 -21.50
N LYS A 38 12.85 22.86 -22.52
CA LYS A 38 14.05 23.74 -22.40
C LYS A 38 13.94 24.75 -21.24
N GLY A 39 12.73 25.11 -20.81
CA GLY A 39 12.47 25.99 -19.66
C GLY A 39 12.37 25.27 -18.30
N GLY A 40 12.75 24.01 -18.19
CA GLY A 40 12.78 23.26 -16.92
C GLY A 40 11.43 22.69 -16.46
N HIS A 41 10.31 23.14 -17.02
CA HIS A 41 8.98 22.62 -16.68
C HIS A 41 8.73 21.23 -17.29
N ARG A 42 8.11 20.33 -16.50
CA ARG A 42 7.67 19.01 -16.95
C ARG A 42 6.40 19.08 -17.80
N ARG A 43 6.29 18.18 -18.77
CA ARG A 43 5.10 17.93 -19.59
C ARG A 43 4.78 16.45 -19.55
N ILE A 44 3.53 16.15 -19.17
CA ILE A 44 3.02 14.80 -18.99
C ILE A 44 1.93 14.60 -20.05
N PRO A 45 1.99 13.58 -20.92
CA PRO A 45 0.88 13.28 -21.83
C PRO A 45 -0.40 13.00 -21.06
N LEU A 46 -1.52 13.60 -21.48
CA LEU A 46 -2.81 13.37 -20.84
C LEU A 46 -3.19 11.89 -20.91
N ALA A 47 -2.89 11.22 -22.03
CA ALA A 47 -3.07 9.79 -22.21
C ALA A 47 -2.30 8.94 -21.18
N ALA A 48 -1.11 9.37 -20.74
CA ALA A 48 -0.34 8.66 -19.71
C ALA A 48 -0.99 8.83 -18.32
N VAL A 49 -1.53 10.01 -18.04
CA VAL A 49 -2.31 10.28 -16.82
C VAL A 49 -3.61 9.48 -16.81
N GLU A 50 -4.34 9.46 -17.93
CA GLU A 50 -5.59 8.72 -18.08
C GLU A 50 -5.37 7.20 -18.03
N ALA A 51 -4.30 6.69 -18.65
CA ALA A 51 -3.92 5.29 -18.56
C ALA A 51 -3.60 4.89 -17.12
N TYR A 52 -2.88 5.73 -16.37
CA TYR A 52 -2.63 5.49 -14.95
C TYR A 52 -3.91 5.53 -14.12
N LYS A 53 -4.84 6.46 -14.41
CA LYS A 53 -6.14 6.58 -13.74
C LYS A 53 -7.05 5.36 -14.00
N GLY A 54 -7.06 4.86 -15.23
CA GLY A 54 -7.86 3.71 -15.64
C GLY A 54 -7.28 2.36 -15.24
N ASN A 55 -5.98 2.31 -14.90
CA ASN A 55 -5.29 1.09 -14.53
C ASN A 55 -4.09 1.38 -13.60
N PRO A 56 -4.33 1.70 -12.32
CA PRO A 56 -3.26 2.01 -11.37
C PRO A 56 -2.47 0.73 -11.04
N GLY A 57 -1.47 0.38 -11.85
CA GLY A 57 -0.67 -0.83 -11.61
C GLY A 57 0.19 -1.41 -12.74
N GLN A 58 0.39 -0.72 -13.87
CA GLN A 58 1.30 -1.21 -14.92
C GLN A 58 2.50 -0.28 -15.15
N PRO A 59 3.66 -0.56 -14.54
CA PRO A 59 4.93 -0.31 -15.19
C PRO A 59 5.16 -1.40 -16.24
N GLY A 60 5.56 -0.99 -17.45
CA GLY A 60 6.39 -1.75 -18.39
C GLY A 60 6.03 -3.22 -18.61
N GLN A 61 5.43 -3.49 -19.76
CA GLN A 61 5.37 -4.82 -20.35
C GLN A 61 6.78 -5.42 -20.44
N ASP A 62 7.09 -6.35 -19.54
CA ASP A 62 7.66 -7.67 -19.83
C ASP A 62 7.81 -8.46 -18.52
N GLN A 63 7.30 -9.69 -18.50
CA GLN A 63 7.39 -10.72 -17.43
C GLN A 63 6.32 -10.80 -16.30
N ARG A 64 5.06 -10.40 -16.53
CA ARG A 64 3.93 -10.77 -15.62
C ARG A 64 3.08 -11.96 -16.08
N ALA A 65 3.40 -12.59 -17.21
CA ALA A 65 2.67 -13.75 -17.71
C ALA A 65 3.20 -15.08 -17.12
N ALA A 66 3.25 -15.20 -15.80
CA ALA A 66 3.28 -16.49 -15.11
C ALA A 66 3.10 -16.27 -13.60
N ARG A 67 1.83 -16.25 -13.15
CA ARG A 67 1.33 -16.76 -11.85
C ARG A 67 -0.11 -16.27 -11.63
N ALA A 68 -1.01 -16.70 -12.52
CA ALA A 68 -2.40 -16.92 -12.13
C ALA A 68 -2.41 -18.26 -11.39
N GLY A 69 -2.13 -18.22 -10.10
CA GLY A 69 -2.06 -19.40 -9.25
C GLY A 69 -1.93 -18.96 -7.82
N ARG A 70 -2.92 -19.36 -7.01
CA ARG A 70 -2.89 -19.43 -5.54
C ARG A 70 -1.43 -19.60 -5.08
N PRO A 71 -0.89 -18.77 -4.19
CA PRO A 71 0.48 -18.97 -3.71
C PRO A 71 0.57 -20.40 -3.19
N ALA A 72 1.44 -21.21 -3.80
CA ALA A 72 1.75 -22.54 -3.31
C ALA A 72 2.21 -22.40 -1.85
N PRO A 73 1.97 -23.40 -0.97
CA PRO A 73 2.44 -23.36 0.41
C PRO A 73 3.97 -23.18 0.40
N SER A 74 4.39 -21.94 0.57
CA SER A 74 5.77 -21.61 0.81
C SER A 74 5.99 -21.93 2.27
N GLY A 75 6.89 -22.84 2.61
CA GLY A 75 7.36 -23.04 3.99
C GLY A 75 8.08 -21.81 4.57
N ARG A 76 7.82 -20.62 4.03
CA ARG A 76 8.31 -19.32 4.48
C ARG A 76 7.51 -18.86 5.70
N PRO A 77 8.15 -18.11 6.60
CA PRO A 77 7.42 -17.44 7.68
C PRO A 77 6.41 -16.43 7.10
N PRO A 78 5.27 -16.19 7.78
CA PRO A 78 4.36 -15.11 7.45
C PRO A 78 5.10 -13.77 7.32
N SER A 79 4.71 -12.96 6.35
CA SER A 79 5.28 -11.63 6.14
C SER A 79 4.33 -10.53 6.59
N ILE A 80 4.84 -9.58 7.38
CA ILE A 80 4.13 -8.43 7.94
C ILE A 80 4.70 -7.17 7.32
N LEU A 81 3.85 -6.37 6.66
CA LEU A 81 4.18 -5.04 6.19
C LEU A 81 3.51 -4.00 7.08
N VAL A 82 4.27 -3.03 7.57
CA VAL A 82 3.76 -1.89 8.35
C VAL A 82 3.98 -0.60 7.57
N ILE A 83 2.93 0.20 7.39
CA ILE A 83 3.02 1.55 6.81
C ILE A 83 2.90 2.58 7.92
N GLU A 84 3.96 3.36 8.13
CA GLU A 84 4.05 4.39 9.16
C GLU A 84 5.06 5.46 8.72
N ASP A 85 4.56 6.66 8.44
CA ASP A 85 5.36 7.80 7.97
C ASP A 85 6.11 8.49 9.11
N ASN A 86 5.59 8.41 10.34
CA ASN A 86 6.27 8.95 11.51
C ASN A 86 7.46 8.07 11.94
N PRO A 87 8.71 8.56 11.86
CA PRO A 87 9.89 7.75 12.16
C PRO A 87 9.98 7.31 13.63
N ILE A 88 9.38 8.06 14.56
CA ILE A 88 9.36 7.73 15.99
C ILE A 88 8.39 6.60 16.24
N GLU A 89 7.17 6.69 15.71
CA GLU A 89 6.17 5.63 15.85
C GLU A 89 6.62 4.35 15.14
N ARG A 90 7.22 4.47 13.96
CA ARG A 90 7.81 3.34 13.23
C ARG A 90 8.87 2.61 14.05
N ALA A 91 9.83 3.34 14.64
CA ALA A 91 10.85 2.75 15.49
C ALA A 91 10.25 2.08 16.76
N LEU A 92 9.16 2.63 17.29
CA LEU A 92 8.44 2.03 18.41
C LEU A 92 7.76 0.72 18.01
N TYR A 93 7.05 0.69 16.87
CA TYR A 93 6.46 -0.53 16.33
C TYR A 93 7.54 -1.59 16.02
N GLU A 94 8.66 -1.21 15.40
CA GLU A 94 9.77 -2.12 15.11
C GLU A 94 10.29 -2.78 16.38
N LYS A 95 10.61 -1.99 17.40
CA LYS A 95 11.07 -2.50 18.69
C LYS A 95 10.02 -3.39 19.36
N GLN A 96 8.77 -2.93 19.39
CA GLN A 96 7.71 -3.61 20.13
C GLN A 96 7.34 -4.92 19.46
N ILE A 97 7.02 -4.91 18.15
CA ILE A 97 6.66 -6.12 17.39
C ILE A 97 7.84 -7.09 17.35
N GLY A 98 9.07 -6.60 17.14
CA GLY A 98 10.28 -7.42 17.15
C GLY A 98 10.53 -8.13 18.49
N SER A 99 10.11 -7.53 19.61
CA SER A 99 10.23 -8.15 20.94
C SER A 99 9.24 -9.29 21.21
N TRP A 100 8.21 -9.46 20.38
CA TRP A 100 7.14 -10.45 20.62
C TRP A 100 7.50 -11.88 20.21
N GLY A 101 8.65 -12.10 19.58
CA GLY A 101 9.11 -13.43 19.17
C GLY A 101 8.21 -14.07 18.11
N LEU A 102 7.53 -13.25 17.29
CA LEU A 102 6.75 -13.74 16.15
C LEU A 102 7.72 -14.37 15.13
N GLN A 103 7.41 -15.58 14.69
CA GLN A 103 8.12 -16.22 13.58
C GLN A 103 7.59 -15.63 12.27
N ALA A 104 7.87 -14.34 12.02
CA ALA A 104 7.35 -13.59 10.89
C ALA A 104 8.41 -12.61 10.36
N ASP A 105 8.42 -12.40 9.05
CA ASP A 105 9.27 -11.41 8.40
C ASP A 105 8.61 -10.03 8.51
N LEU A 106 9.19 -9.14 9.31
CA LEU A 106 8.67 -7.79 9.55
C LEU A 106 9.36 -6.77 8.63
N ARG A 107 8.57 -6.00 7.87
CA ARG A 107 9.05 -4.91 7.00
C ARG A 107 8.25 -3.64 7.25
N PHE A 108 8.88 -2.50 6.99
CA PHE A 108 8.28 -1.18 7.15
C PHE A 108 8.35 -0.38 5.84
N CYS A 109 7.33 0.44 5.61
CA CYS A 109 7.27 1.43 4.55
C CYS A 109 6.91 2.78 5.15
N GLU A 110 7.48 3.85 4.59
CA GLU A 110 7.30 5.20 5.11
C GLU A 110 6.15 5.95 4.44
N ASN A 111 5.52 5.35 3.43
CA ASN A 111 4.40 5.94 2.69
C ASN A 111 3.66 4.88 1.88
N GLY A 112 2.45 5.24 1.43
CA GLY A 112 1.59 4.38 0.64
C GLY A 112 2.18 3.94 -0.71
N TYR A 113 3.06 4.74 -1.33
CA TYR A 113 3.65 4.39 -2.63
C TYR A 113 4.62 3.22 -2.51
N GLN A 114 5.57 3.34 -1.58
CA GLN A 114 6.50 2.23 -1.26
C GLN A 114 5.72 0.98 -0.88
N ALA A 115 4.66 1.14 -0.08
CA ALA A 115 3.83 0.01 0.32
C ALA A 115 3.16 -0.69 -0.88
N LEU A 116 2.56 0.05 -1.82
CA LEU A 116 1.96 -0.54 -3.02
C LEU A 116 3.00 -1.25 -3.89
N MET A 117 4.21 -0.70 -4.03
CA MET A 117 5.30 -1.37 -4.76
C MET A 117 5.72 -2.69 -4.09
N GLU A 118 5.89 -2.68 -2.76
CA GLU A 118 6.26 -3.86 -1.97
C GLU A 118 5.15 -4.92 -1.99
N ILE A 119 3.88 -4.51 -1.88
CA ILE A 119 2.72 -5.40 -1.98
C ILE A 119 2.66 -6.06 -3.36
N ALA A 120 2.85 -5.29 -4.43
CA ALA A 120 2.85 -5.80 -5.79
C ALA A 120 4.02 -6.77 -6.07
N ARG A 121 5.12 -6.65 -5.32
CA ARG A 121 6.30 -7.53 -5.44
C ARG A 121 6.16 -8.81 -4.64
N ASP A 122 5.85 -8.70 -3.35
CA ASP A 122 6.01 -9.79 -2.38
C ASP A 122 4.72 -10.27 -1.71
N GLN A 123 3.59 -9.59 -1.94
CA GLN A 123 2.25 -9.93 -1.41
C GLN A 123 2.30 -10.33 0.08
N PRO A 124 2.44 -9.35 1.00
CA PRO A 124 2.53 -9.64 2.42
C PRO A 124 1.27 -10.35 2.92
N ASP A 125 1.43 -11.16 3.96
CA ASP A 125 0.32 -11.88 4.57
C ASP A 125 -0.51 -11.00 5.50
N ILE A 126 0.14 -10.00 6.08
CA ILE A 126 -0.43 -9.08 7.05
C ILE A 126 0.00 -7.66 6.69
N LEU A 127 -0.96 -6.74 6.63
CA LEU A 127 -0.75 -5.31 6.48
C LEU A 127 -1.23 -4.59 7.76
N LEU A 128 -0.35 -3.79 8.35
CA LEU A 128 -0.71 -2.76 9.32
C LEU A 128 -0.50 -1.40 8.63
N ALA A 129 -1.52 -0.55 8.56
CA ALA A 129 -1.38 0.74 7.89
C ALA A 129 -1.93 1.86 8.77
N ASP A 130 -1.08 2.85 9.08
CA ASP A 130 -1.61 4.16 9.46
C ASP A 130 -2.35 4.77 8.26
N ILE A 131 -3.53 5.32 8.51
CA ILE A 131 -4.32 6.02 7.49
C ILE A 131 -4.10 7.52 7.50
N ILE A 132 -3.52 8.06 8.58
CA ILE A 132 -3.16 9.46 8.66
C ILE A 132 -1.68 9.58 8.33
N MET A 133 -1.40 9.77 7.04
CA MET A 133 -0.05 9.98 6.52
C MET A 133 0.00 11.23 5.64
N GLU A 134 1.17 11.86 5.57
CA GLU A 134 1.42 12.89 4.57
C GLU A 134 1.55 12.27 3.16
N GLY A 135 0.81 12.81 2.19
CA GLY A 135 0.90 12.40 0.78
C GLY A 135 -0.14 11.36 0.37
N ILE A 136 0.26 10.09 0.20
CA ILE A 136 -0.69 9.02 -0.17
C ILE A 136 -1.42 8.56 1.08
N ASP A 137 -2.73 8.74 1.08
CA ASP A 137 -3.62 8.36 2.18
C ASP A 137 -3.62 6.82 2.35
N GLY A 138 -3.28 6.35 3.55
CA GLY A 138 -3.28 4.91 3.87
C GLY A 138 -4.66 4.28 3.73
N TYR A 139 -5.73 5.07 3.85
CA TYR A 139 -7.09 4.65 3.56
C TYR A 139 -7.26 4.26 2.09
N GLU A 140 -6.71 5.05 1.15
CA GLU A 140 -6.78 4.76 -0.29
C GLU A 140 -5.90 3.56 -0.66
N VAL A 141 -4.77 3.36 0.03
CA VAL A 141 -3.97 2.13 -0.11
C VAL A 141 -4.81 0.91 0.26
N ILE A 142 -5.47 0.93 1.41
CA ILE A 142 -6.35 -0.16 1.86
C ILE A 142 -7.47 -0.41 0.84
N ARG A 143 -8.13 0.64 0.33
CA ARG A 143 -9.18 0.49 -0.67
C ARG A 143 -8.68 -0.12 -1.98
N THR A 144 -7.50 0.29 -2.44
CA THR A 144 -6.85 -0.25 -3.64
C THR A 144 -6.60 -1.74 -3.49
N ILE A 145 -6.08 -2.15 -2.32
CA ILE A 145 -5.79 -3.54 -2.00
C ILE A 145 -7.07 -4.38 -1.95
N LEU A 146 -8.11 -3.89 -1.27
CA LEU A 146 -9.39 -4.60 -1.14
C LEU A 146 -10.10 -4.80 -2.48
N ALA A 147 -9.82 -3.94 -3.46
CA ALA A 147 -10.34 -4.07 -4.81
C ALA A 147 -9.60 -5.13 -5.66
N ASP A 148 -8.44 -5.63 -5.21
CA ASP A 148 -7.65 -6.64 -5.93
C ASP A 148 -7.94 -8.07 -5.39
N PRO A 149 -8.59 -8.94 -6.20
CA PRO A 149 -8.86 -10.32 -5.80
C PRO A 149 -7.61 -11.14 -5.47
N LEU A 150 -6.44 -10.78 -6.01
CA LEU A 150 -5.18 -11.45 -5.71
C LEU A 150 -4.69 -11.19 -4.28
N LEU A 151 -5.19 -10.13 -3.64
CA LEU A 151 -4.81 -9.72 -2.29
C LEU A 151 -5.91 -10.05 -1.25
N ALA A 152 -6.97 -10.77 -1.66
CA ALA A 152 -8.12 -11.06 -0.81
C ALA A 152 -7.78 -11.88 0.46
N ASP A 153 -6.68 -12.64 0.44
CA ASP A 153 -6.21 -13.44 1.59
C ASP A 153 -5.35 -12.64 2.58
N MET A 154 -4.99 -11.39 2.26
CA MET A 154 -4.18 -10.55 3.13
C MET A 154 -4.98 -10.08 4.35
N HIS A 155 -4.42 -10.25 5.54
CA HIS A 155 -5.00 -9.71 6.78
C HIS A 155 -4.67 -8.22 6.90
N ILE A 156 -5.67 -7.36 6.91
CA ILE A 156 -5.47 -5.91 6.92
C ILE A 156 -5.95 -5.31 8.23
N ALA A 157 -5.09 -4.54 8.89
CA ALA A 157 -5.45 -3.72 10.02
C ALA A 157 -5.12 -2.24 9.77
N MET A 158 -6.10 -1.42 10.08
CA MET A 158 -6.07 0.03 10.02
C MET A 158 -5.69 0.58 11.39
N LEU A 159 -4.70 1.48 11.43
CA LEU A 159 -4.31 2.24 12.62
C LEU A 159 -4.72 3.69 12.39
N SER A 160 -5.36 4.34 13.36
CA SER A 160 -5.77 5.75 13.20
C SER A 160 -5.98 6.49 14.50
N SER A 161 -5.68 7.79 14.51
CA SER A 161 -6.02 8.73 15.58
C SER A 161 -7.36 9.46 15.36
N LEU A 162 -8.06 9.19 14.25
CA LEU A 162 -9.35 9.82 13.94
C LEU A 162 -10.44 9.47 14.96
N THR A 163 -11.35 10.41 15.19
CA THR A 163 -12.59 10.11 15.92
C THR A 163 -13.50 9.19 15.10
N PRO A 164 -14.45 8.49 15.72
CA PRO A 164 -15.44 7.68 15.00
C PRO A 164 -16.19 8.48 13.92
N GLU A 165 -16.51 9.75 14.20
CA GLU A 165 -17.20 10.64 13.25
C GLU A 165 -16.31 10.95 12.04
N GLU A 166 -15.07 11.37 12.25
CA GLU A 166 -14.10 11.66 11.19
C GLU A 166 -13.81 10.42 10.32
N LEU A 167 -13.71 9.25 10.97
CA LEU A 167 -13.55 7.99 10.27
C LEU A 167 -14.79 7.65 9.43
N GLN A 168 -15.99 7.91 9.95
CA GLN A 168 -17.25 7.68 9.25
C GLN A 168 -17.41 8.62 8.03
N GLU A 169 -16.99 9.88 8.15
CA GLU A 169 -16.95 10.84 7.04
C GLU A 169 -16.02 10.38 5.91
N ARG A 170 -14.97 9.62 6.24
CA ARG A 170 -14.05 9.00 5.29
C ARG A 170 -14.53 7.67 4.71
N GLY A 171 -15.72 7.20 5.10
CA GLY A 171 -16.30 5.93 4.62
C GLY A 171 -16.28 4.79 5.63
N GLY A 172 -15.80 5.03 6.86
CA GLY A 172 -15.77 4.05 7.94
C GLY A 172 -14.69 2.98 7.77
N VAL A 173 -14.71 1.96 8.60
CA VAL A 173 -13.82 0.80 8.48
C VAL A 173 -14.35 -0.13 7.37
N PRO A 174 -13.57 -0.42 6.31
CA PRO A 174 -14.03 -1.32 5.26
C PRO A 174 -14.33 -2.73 5.80
N PRO A 175 -15.27 -3.47 5.19
CA PRO A 175 -15.55 -4.85 5.60
C PRO A 175 -14.30 -5.74 5.55
N GLY A 176 -14.09 -6.55 6.59
CA GLY A 176 -12.94 -7.45 6.69
C GLY A 176 -11.63 -6.79 7.16
N VAL A 177 -11.62 -5.47 7.38
CA VAL A 177 -10.48 -4.74 7.96
C VAL A 177 -10.63 -4.64 9.47
N VAL A 178 -9.57 -4.94 10.21
CA VAL A 178 -9.51 -4.71 11.66
C VAL A 178 -9.09 -3.26 11.93
N PHE A 179 -9.65 -2.62 12.96
CA PHE A 179 -9.32 -1.25 13.31
C PHE A 179 -8.69 -1.17 14.70
N PHE A 180 -7.60 -0.41 14.82
CA PHE A 180 -6.98 -0.04 16.09
C PHE A 180 -6.92 1.49 16.20
N ALA A 181 -7.57 2.01 17.24
CA ALA A 181 -7.43 3.42 17.60
C ALA A 181 -6.03 3.69 18.18
N LYS A 182 -5.41 4.80 17.78
CA LYS A 182 -4.19 5.32 18.40
C LYS A 182 -4.58 6.10 19.68
N PRO A 183 -3.85 5.93 20.80
CA PRO A 183 -2.66 5.10 20.97
C PRO A 183 -3.01 3.59 20.96
N VAL A 184 -2.26 2.82 20.17
CA VAL A 184 -2.56 1.40 19.95
C VAL A 184 -2.36 0.60 21.23
N ASN A 185 -3.34 -0.22 21.58
CA ASN A 185 -3.17 -1.24 22.62
C ASN A 185 -2.27 -2.38 22.10
N TYR A 186 -1.03 -2.41 22.59
CA TYR A 186 -0.04 -3.40 22.15
C TYR A 186 -0.38 -4.84 22.50
N ASP A 187 -1.17 -5.09 23.55
CA ASP A 187 -1.59 -6.45 23.86
C ASP A 187 -2.63 -6.97 22.85
N GLU A 188 -3.55 -6.11 22.43
CA GLU A 188 -4.53 -6.42 21.39
C GLU A 188 -3.85 -6.60 20.03
N LEU A 189 -2.94 -5.68 19.66
CA LEU A 189 -2.17 -5.79 18.42
C LEU A 189 -1.33 -7.08 18.40
N ARG A 190 -0.67 -7.43 19.52
CA ARG A 190 0.06 -8.69 19.66
C ARG A 190 -0.85 -9.89 19.49
N GLY A 191 -2.02 -9.88 20.11
CA GLY A 191 -3.02 -10.94 19.96
C GLY A 191 -3.45 -11.15 18.51
N TYR A 192 -3.75 -10.04 17.82
CA TYR A 192 -4.11 -10.04 16.41
C TYR A 192 -3.00 -10.61 15.51
N LEU A 193 -1.76 -10.11 15.63
CA LEU A 193 -0.64 -10.60 14.82
C LEU A 193 -0.35 -12.08 15.08
N ARG A 194 -0.39 -12.53 16.35
CA ARG A 194 -0.23 -13.96 16.68
C ARG A 194 -1.29 -14.82 16.02
N ALA A 195 -2.55 -14.38 16.03
CA ALA A 195 -3.65 -15.11 15.41
C ALA A 195 -3.47 -15.20 13.88
N CYS A 196 -3.08 -14.10 13.23
CA CYS A 196 -2.83 -14.07 11.79
C CYS A 196 -1.66 -14.97 11.38
N CYS A 197 -0.53 -14.90 12.09
CA CYS A 197 0.63 -15.76 11.83
C CYS A 197 0.29 -17.25 12.01
N ALA A 198 -0.46 -17.60 13.06
CA ALA A 198 -0.94 -18.98 13.26
C ALA A 198 -1.96 -19.44 12.22
N GLY A 199 -2.77 -18.52 11.68
CA GLY A 199 -3.66 -18.76 10.55
C GLY A 199 -2.89 -19.14 9.29
N HIS A 200 -1.86 -18.37 8.96
CA HIS A 200 -0.97 -18.64 7.81
C HIS A 200 -0.28 -20.01 7.93
N ALA A 201 0.29 -20.33 9.10
CA ALA A 201 0.97 -21.62 9.32
C ALA A 201 0.03 -22.83 9.08
N ARG A 202 -1.22 -22.76 9.56
CA ARG A 202 -2.23 -23.82 9.37
C ARG A 202 -2.65 -23.97 7.90
N ARG A 203 -2.76 -22.87 7.16
CA ARG A 203 -3.08 -22.91 5.72
C ARG A 203 -1.96 -23.61 4.93
N ASN A 204 -0.71 -23.35 5.26
CA ASN A 204 0.42 -23.97 4.57
C ASN A 204 0.58 -25.46 4.93
N SER A 205 0.27 -25.86 6.16
CA SER A 205 0.33 -27.28 6.58
C SER A 205 -0.78 -28.15 5.99
N LEU A 206 -1.93 -27.58 5.64
CA LEU A 206 -3.07 -28.31 5.03
C LEU A 206 -2.98 -28.41 3.50
N ALA A 207 -2.09 -27.63 2.88
CA ALA A 207 -1.88 -27.59 1.43
C ALA A 207 -0.64 -28.37 0.97
N ALA A 208 0.15 -28.90 1.91
CA ALA A 208 1.32 -29.77 1.69
C ALA A 208 0.92 -31.25 1.85
#